data_AF-A0AAN6Y5L2-F1
#
_entry.id   AF-A0AAN6Y5L2-F1
#
_cell.length_a   1.000
_cell.length_b   1.000
_cell.length_c   1.000
_cell.angle_alpha   90.00
_cell.angle_beta   90.00
_cell.angle_gamma   90.00
#
_symmetry.space_group_name_H-M   'P 1'
#
loop_
_entity.id
_entity.type
_entity.pdbx_description
1 polymer ?
#
loop_
_entity_poly.entity_id
_entity_poly.type
_entity_poly.pdbx_seq_one_letter_code
_entity_poly.pdbx_strand_id
1 'polypeptide(L)' 'PPVPCSLTSLMPECGIPCVASAAVSAAGCTNAMDFACQCSNASKMQAAVMPCVISACGVPTVPVVGSVANAICTACVGTA' A
#
# COMPACT_ATOMS: atom_id res chain seq x y z
N PRO A 1 20.17 -1.97 7.88
CA PRO A 1 19.76 -2.79 6.71
C PRO A 1 18.31 -2.44 6.39
N PRO A 2 17.91 -2.26 5.12
CA PRO A 2 16.50 -2.06 4.80
C PRO A 2 15.76 -3.34 5.23
N VAL A 3 14.86 -3.22 6.19
CA VAL A 3 14.02 -4.34 6.62
C VAL A 3 13.21 -4.78 5.40
N PRO A 4 13.37 -6.02 4.88
CA PRO A 4 12.44 -6.51 3.89
C PRO A 4 11.08 -6.57 4.59
N CYS A 5 10.14 -5.74 4.15
CA CYS A 5 8.78 -5.76 4.64
C CYS A 5 8.12 -7.08 4.25
N SER A 6 8.32 -8.15 5.02
CA SER A 6 7.72 -9.46 4.71
C SER A 6 6.19 -9.40 4.63
N LEU A 7 5.58 -8.35 5.21
CA LEU A 7 4.16 -8.06 5.14
C LEU A 7 3.65 -7.70 3.74
N THR A 8 4.51 -7.24 2.82
CA THR A 8 4.11 -7.05 1.42
C THR A 8 3.75 -8.36 0.74
N SER A 9 4.25 -9.49 1.24
CA SER A 9 3.83 -10.82 0.78
C SER A 9 2.41 -11.19 1.21
N LEU A 10 1.80 -10.50 2.17
CA LEU A 10 0.37 -10.65 2.49
C LEU A 10 -0.51 -9.77 1.60
N MET A 11 0.07 -8.85 0.82
CA MET A 11 -0.71 -8.02 -0.09
C MET A 11 -1.27 -8.90 -1.20
N PRO A 12 -2.60 -8.89 -1.43
CA PRO A 12 -3.19 -9.70 -2.50
C PRO A 12 -2.62 -9.29 -3.85
N GLU A 13 -2.29 -10.28 -4.68
CA GLU A 13 -1.60 -10.13 -5.97
C GLU A 13 -2.34 -9.15 -6.90
N CYS A 14 -3.66 -9.21 -6.89
CA CYS A 14 -4.54 -8.33 -7.65
C CYS A 14 -4.47 -6.85 -7.20
N GLY A 15 -4.06 -6.58 -5.96
CA GLY A 15 -3.95 -5.25 -5.36
C GLY A 15 -2.54 -4.65 -5.45
N ILE A 16 -1.52 -5.48 -5.69
CA ILE A 16 -0.13 -5.03 -5.89
C ILE A 16 -0.01 -3.97 -7.00
N PRO A 17 -0.54 -4.18 -8.23
CA PRO A 17 -0.41 -3.17 -9.28
C PRO A 17 -1.17 -1.88 -8.93
N CYS A 18 -2.27 -1.97 -8.18
CA CYS A 18 -3.03 -0.81 -7.71
C CYS A 18 -2.24 0.04 -6.71
N VAL A 19 -1.64 -0.60 -5.70
CA VAL A 19 -0.81 0.08 -4.70
C VAL A 19 0.44 0.67 -5.34
N ALA A 20 1.12 -0.07 -6.22
CA ALA A 20 2.30 0.42 -6.92
C ALA A 20 2.01 1.65 -7.78
N SER A 21 0.90 1.61 -8.53
CA SER A 21 0.48 2.74 -9.37
C SER A 21 0.06 3.93 -8.52
N ALA A 22 -0.71 3.70 -7.46
CA ALA A 22 -1.15 4.76 -6.56
C ALA A 22 0.04 5.43 -5.85
N ALA A 23 1.02 4.66 -5.37
CA ALA A 23 2.22 5.18 -4.71
C ALA A 23 2.90 6.27 -5.54
N VAL A 24 3.09 6.02 -6.84
CA VAL A 24 3.76 6.96 -7.74
C VAL A 24 2.79 8.05 -8.20
N SER A 25 1.59 7.69 -8.68
CA SER A 25 0.69 8.64 -9.34
C SER A 25 -0.16 9.50 -8.40
N ALA A 26 -0.51 9.00 -7.21
CA ALA A 26 -1.39 9.70 -6.28
C ALA A 26 -0.67 10.26 -5.04
N ALA A 27 0.34 9.56 -4.52
CA ALA A 27 1.15 10.05 -3.39
C ALA A 27 2.42 10.77 -3.86
N GLY A 28 2.83 10.60 -5.12
CA GLY A 28 4.07 11.20 -5.62
C GLY A 28 5.31 10.57 -5.00
N CYS A 29 5.22 9.31 -4.55
CA CYS A 29 6.35 8.59 -4.00
C CYS A 29 7.35 8.22 -5.10
N THR A 30 8.64 8.24 -4.76
CA THR A 30 9.73 7.94 -5.69
C THR A 30 9.52 6.60 -6.39
N ASN A 31 9.09 5.58 -5.63
CA ASN A 31 8.87 4.23 -6.11
C ASN A 31 7.74 3.54 -5.32
N ALA A 32 7.22 2.44 -5.86
CA ALA A 32 6.22 1.58 -5.21
C ALA A 32 6.68 0.92 -3.90
N MET A 33 7.99 0.92 -3.61
CA MET A 33 8.55 0.41 -2.34
C MET A 33 8.89 1.53 -1.35
N ASP A 34 8.56 2.79 -1.66
CA ASP A 34 8.79 3.90 -0.74
C ASP A 34 7.71 3.91 0.34
N PHE A 35 7.78 2.95 1.26
CA PHE A 35 6.77 2.75 2.29
C PHE A 35 6.69 3.96 3.21
N ALA A 36 7.80 4.64 3.49
CA ALA A 36 7.80 5.88 4.26
C ALA A 36 6.89 6.94 3.63
N CYS A 37 7.04 7.22 2.33
CA CYS A 37 6.16 8.14 1.61
C CYS A 37 4.72 7.63 1.53
N GLN A 38 4.51 6.35 1.24
CA GLN A 38 3.17 5.76 1.14
C GLN A 38 2.41 5.88 2.47
N CYS A 39 3.08 5.62 3.58
CA CYS A 39 2.50 5.71 4.93
C CYS A 39 2.26 7.15 5.36
N SER A 40 3.16 8.06 4.99
CA SER A 40 2.95 9.50 5.20
C SER A 40 1.78 10.05 4.37
N ASN A 41 1.42 9.36 3.28
CA ASN A 41 0.29 9.69 2.40
C ASN A 41 -0.83 8.65 2.47
N ALA A 42 -0.95 7.90 3.58
CA ALA A 42 -1.87 6.76 3.68
C ALA A 42 -3.31 7.11 3.30
N SER A 43 -3.80 8.30 3.68
CA SER A 43 -5.14 8.78 3.35
C SER A 43 -5.34 8.95 1.84
N LYS A 44 -4.35 9.51 1.13
CA LYS A 44 -4.36 9.66 -0.33
C LYS A 44 -4.22 8.32 -1.04
N MET A 45 -3.37 7.44 -0.49
CA MET A 45 -3.22 6.08 -0.97
C MET A 45 -4.51 5.31 -0.89
N GLN A 46 -5.19 5.33 0.26
CA GLN A 46 -6.43 4.62 0.45
C GLN A 46 -7.49 5.10 -0.56
N ALA A 47 -7.63 6.42 -0.74
CA ALA A 47 -8.55 7.00 -1.72
C ALA A 47 -8.25 6.58 -3.18
N ALA A 48 -6.97 6.49 -3.56
CA ALA A 48 -6.55 6.13 -4.92
C ALA A 48 -6.57 4.61 -5.17
N VAL A 49 -6.23 3.81 -4.16
CA VAL A 49 -6.13 2.35 -4.24
C VAL A 49 -7.51 1.71 -4.21
N MET A 50 -8.45 2.23 -3.41
CA MET A 50 -9.81 1.70 -3.29
C MET A 50 -10.50 1.43 -4.64
N PRO A 51 -10.66 2.39 -5.56
CA PRO A 51 -11.35 2.14 -6.83
C PRO A 51 -10.64 1.09 -7.70
N CYS A 52 -9.30 1.07 -7.68
CA CYS A 52 -8.51 0.10 -8.43
C CYS A 52 -8.67 -1.31 -7.84
N VAL A 53 -8.57 -1.46 -6.52
CA VAL A 53 -8.74 -2.75 -5.83
C VAL A 53 -10.15 -3.27 -6.00
N ILE A 54 -11.18 -2.41 -5.94
CA ILE A 54 -12.57 -2.81 -6.20
C ILE A 54 -12.71 -3.38 -7.61
N SER A 55 -12.10 -2.73 -8.60
CA SER A 55 -12.16 -3.18 -10.00
C SER A 55 -11.33 -4.43 -10.29
N ALA A 56 -10.19 -4.61 -9.61
CA ALA A 56 -9.23 -5.69 -9.90
C ALA A 56 -9.41 -6.92 -9.01
N CYS A 57 -9.72 -6.71 -7.73
CA CYS A 57 -9.84 -7.74 -6.70
C CYS A 57 -11.28 -7.92 -6.16
N GLY A 58 -12.15 -6.93 -6.37
CA GLY A 58 -13.47 -6.85 -5.76
C GLY A 58 -13.54 -6.02 -4.47
N VAL A 59 -14.76 -5.69 -4.06
CA VAL A 59 -15.03 -4.99 -2.78
C VAL A 59 -14.52 -5.74 -1.54
N PRO A 60 -14.61 -7.08 -1.39
CA PRO A 60 -14.25 -7.74 -0.14
C PRO A 60 -12.75 -7.71 0.19
N THR A 61 -11.89 -7.41 -0.79
CA THR A 61 -10.43 -7.36 -0.66
C THR A 61 -9.91 -5.98 -0.25
N VAL A 62 -10.71 -4.92 -0.42
CA VAL A 62 -10.39 -3.55 0.06
C VAL A 62 -9.98 -3.51 1.54
N PRO A 63 -10.74 -4.08 2.50
CA PRO A 63 -10.36 -4.07 3.90
C PRO A 63 -9.08 -4.88 4.17
N VAL A 64 -8.81 -5.94 3.39
CA VAL A 64 -7.59 -6.75 3.52
C VAL A 64 -6.36 -5.92 3.10
N VAL A 65 -6.44 -5.24 1.95
CA VAL A 65 -5.38 -4.35 1.47
C VAL A 65 -5.11 -3.22 2.47
N GLY A 66 -6.15 -2.60 3.01
CA GLY A 66 -6.00 -1.54 4.02
C GLY A 66 -5.33 -2.04 5.30
N SER A 67 -5.71 -3.22 5.79
CA SER A 67 -5.14 -3.83 6.99
C SER A 67 -3.66 -4.16 6.80
N VAL A 68 -3.31 -4.78 5.67
CA VAL A 68 -1.92 -5.14 5.33
C VAL A 68 -1.07 -3.88 5.13
N ALA A 69 -1.59 -2.86 4.44
CA ALA A 69 -0.90 -1.58 4.25
C ALA A 69 -0.59 -0.90 5.59
N ASN A 70 -1.56 -0.88 6.52
CA ASN A 70 -1.35 -0.32 7.86
C ASN A 70 -0.30 -1.11 8.67
N ALA A 71 -0.35 -2.44 8.58
CA ALA A 71 0.65 -3.30 9.20
C ALA A 71 2.06 -3.05 8.61
N ILE A 72 2.18 -2.87 7.29
CA ILE A 72 3.43 -2.49 6.63
C ILE A 72 3.91 -1.15 7.17
N CYS A 73 3.05 -0.13 7.27
CA CYS A 73 3.43 1.16 7.82
C CYS A 73 3.97 1.06 9.24
N THR A 74 3.30 0.27 10.09
CA THR A 74 3.69 0.10 11.48
C THR A 74 5.01 -0.67 11.61
N ALA A 75 5.17 -1.75 10.85
CA ALA A 75 6.32 -2.65 10.97
C ALA A 75 7.57 -2.18 10.19
N CYS A 76 7.38 -1.44 9.11
CA CYS A 76 8.46 -1.10 8.17
C CYS A 76 8.88 0.34 8.15
N VAL A 77 7.94 1.27 8.40
CA VAL A 77 8.28 2.68 8.49
C VAL A 77 8.74 3.01 9.90
N GLY A 78 8.39 2.17 10.89
CA GLY A 78 8.99 2.13 12.22
C GLY A 78 9.24 3.51 12.78
N THR A 79 8.23 4.09 13.43
CA THR A 79 8.31 5.32 14.24
C THR A 79 9.75 5.57 14.73
N ALA A 80 10.42 6.55 14.12
CA ALA A 80 11.53 7.23 14.75
C ALA A 80 10.98 8.22 15.77
#